data_AF-A0A525D1M5-F1
#
_entry.id   AF-A0A525D1M5-F1
#
_cell.length_a   1.000
_cell.length_b   1.000
_cell.length_c   1.000
_cell.angle_alpha   90.00
_cell.angle_beta   90.00
_cell.angle_gamma   90.00
#
_symmetry.space_group_name_H-M   'P 1'
#
loop_
_entity.id
_entity.type
_entity.pdbx_description
1 polymer ?
#
loop_
_entity_poly.entity_id
_entity_poly.type
_entity_poly.pdbx_seq_one_letter_code
_entity_poly.pdbx_strand_id
1 'polypeptide(L)' 'MAEQVTCPKCKGKKIIVGNCECNPEWRASDGDDHFDDCQCEPDIDCPECQGKGYITQV' A
#
# COMPACT_ATOMS: atom_id res chain seq x y z
N MET A 1 -29.56 1.26 12.18
CA MET A 1 -29.52 0.18 11.16
C MET A 1 -28.09 0.16 10.67
N ALA A 2 -27.45 -1.00 10.60
CA ALA A 2 -26.05 -1.09 10.16
C ALA A 2 -25.97 -0.93 8.64
N GLU A 3 -25.43 0.19 8.15
CA GLU A 3 -25.33 0.49 6.72
C GLU A 3 -23.91 0.19 6.21
N GLN A 4 -23.81 -0.53 5.09
CA GLN A 4 -22.52 -0.87 4.49
C GLN A 4 -22.11 0.23 3.53
N VAL A 5 -21.08 0.98 3.90
CA VAL A 5 -20.55 2.09 3.11
C VAL A 5 -19.24 1.66 2.47
N THR A 6 -19.04 2.00 1.20
CA THR A 6 -17.77 1.76 0.50
C THR A 6 -16.62 2.37 1.31
N CYS A 7 -15.58 1.58 1.60
CA CYS A 7 -14.47 2.04 2.42
C CYS A 7 -13.83 3.27 1.77
N PRO A 8 -13.87 4.46 2.42
CA PRO A 8 -13.35 5.68 1.81
C PRO A 8 -11.83 5.64 1.61
N LYS A 9 -11.11 4.90 2.48
CA LYS A 9 -9.65 4.82 2.42
C LYS A 9 -9.11 4.06 1.22
N CYS A 10 -9.64 2.87 0.92
CA CYS A 10 -9.26 2.12 -0.28
C CYS A 10 -10.23 2.30 -1.45
N LYS A 11 -11.32 3.06 -1.29
CA LYS A 11 -12.38 3.24 -2.30
C LYS A 11 -12.92 1.90 -2.83
N GLY A 12 -13.08 0.92 -1.95
CA GLY A 12 -13.51 -0.44 -2.33
C GLY A 12 -12.44 -1.36 -2.92
N LYS A 13 -11.19 -0.90 -3.10
CA LYS A 13 -10.09 -1.72 -3.66
C LYS A 13 -9.55 -2.80 -2.72
N LYS A 14 -9.93 -2.80 -1.44
CA LYS A 14 -9.53 -3.77 -0.40
C LYS A 14 -8.05 -3.72 -0.01
N ILE A 15 -7.18 -3.34 -0.91
CA ILE A 15 -5.75 -3.14 -0.68
C ILE A 15 -5.36 -1.66 -0.85
N ILE A 16 -4.28 -1.27 -0.19
CA ILE A 16 -3.55 -0.04 -0.46
C ILE A 16 -2.29 -0.45 -1.20
N VAL A 17 -2.16 0.03 -2.44
CA VAL A 17 -0.98 -0.22 -3.28
C VAL A 17 0.18 0.50 -2.63
N GLY A 18 1.24 -0.24 -2.31
CA GLY A 18 2.47 0.33 -1.77
C GLY A 18 3.10 1.29 -2.77
N ASN A 19 3.78 2.31 -2.27
CA ASN A 19 4.49 3.25 -3.11
C ASN A 19 5.86 2.69 -3.47
N CYS A 20 6.30 2.92 -4.71
CA CYS A 20 7.68 2.64 -5.08
C CYS A 20 8.45 3.96 -5.22
N GLU A 21 9.45 4.14 -4.37
CA GLU A 21 10.33 5.30 -4.40
C GLU A 21 11.66 4.90 -5.02
N CYS A 22 12.01 5.55 -6.13
CA CYS A 22 13.29 5.37 -6.80
C CYS A 22 14.19 6.57 -6.51
N ASN A 23 15.33 6.34 -5.89
CA ASN A 23 16.26 7.41 -5.58
C ASN A 23 17.69 7.03 -5.98
N PRO A 24 18.28 7.71 -6.97
CA PRO A 24 19.59 7.36 -7.53
C PRO A 24 20.74 7.56 -6.54
N GLU A 25 20.53 8.28 -5.43
CA GLU A 25 21.53 8.42 -4.36
C GLU A 25 21.55 7.24 -3.39
N TRP A 26 20.55 6.33 -3.45
CA TRP A 26 20.55 5.09 -2.67
C TRP A 26 21.39 3.97 -3.28
N ARG A 27 21.92 4.22 -4.48
CA ARG A 27 22.97 3.42 -5.09
C ARG A 27 24.23 3.53 -4.22
N ALA A 28 24.35 2.68 -3.20
CA ALA A 28 25.56 2.66 -2.39
C ALA A 28 26.71 2.15 -3.26
N SER A 29 27.90 2.75 -3.12
CA SER A 29 29.11 2.34 -3.85
C SER A 29 29.70 1.00 -3.38
N ASP A 30 28.94 0.20 -2.64
CA ASP A 30 29.40 -1.04 -2.02
C ASP A 30 29.03 -2.22 -2.91
N GLY A 31 29.81 -2.42 -3.98
CA GLY A 31 30.20 -3.70 -4.63
C GLY A 31 29.23 -4.87 -4.82
N ASP A 32 27.94 -4.75 -4.53
CA ASP A 32 26.93 -5.80 -4.65
C ASP A 32 26.07 -5.53 -5.89
N ASP A 33 26.04 -6.49 -6.81
CA ASP A 33 25.46 -6.41 -8.17
C ASP A 33 23.92 -6.33 -8.18
N HIS A 34 23.29 -5.95 -7.07
CA HIS A 34 21.85 -5.98 -6.89
C HIS A 34 21.32 -4.74 -6.14
N PHE A 35 21.78 -3.55 -6.56
CA PHE A 35 21.13 -2.30 -6.16
C PHE A 35 19.91 -2.05 -7.05
N ASP A 36 18.73 -2.40 -6.54
CA ASP A 36 17.50 -1.82 -7.07
C ASP A 36 17.46 -0.35 -6.59
N ASP A 37 17.59 0.59 -7.52
CA ASP A 37 17.51 2.02 -7.22
C ASP A 37 16.11 2.41 -6.68
N CYS A 38 15.15 1.47 -6.72
CA CYS A 38 13.79 1.60 -6.24
C CYS A 38 13.51 0.71 -5.02
N GLN A 39 13.01 1.33 -3.96
CA GLN A 39 12.41 0.63 -2.83
C GLN A 39 10.90 0.67 -2.98
N CYS A 40 10.30 -0.49 -3.28
CA CYS A 40 8.85 -0.62 -3.33
C CYS A 40 8.30 -1.11 -1.99
N GLU A 41 7.41 -0.34 -1.39
CA GLU A 41 6.58 -0.84 -0.30
C GLU A 41 5.64 -1.92 -0.85
N PRO A 42 5.43 -3.03 -0.12
CA PRO A 42 4.47 -4.05 -0.54
C PRO A 42 3.05 -3.49 -0.50
N ASP A 43 2.16 -4.08 -1.29
CA ASP A 43 0.73 -3.86 -1.09
C ASP A 43 0.30 -4.39 0.28
N ILE A 44 -0.51 -3.60 0.97
CA ILE A 44 -1.05 -3.95 2.27
C ILE A 44 -2.57 -4.02 2.20
N ASP A 45 -3.18 -4.87 3.01
CA ASP A 45 -4.63 -4.84 3.18
C ASP A 45 -5.06 -3.47 3.73
N CYS A 46 -6.19 -2.97 3.26
CA CYS A 46 -6.69 -1.69 3.72
C CYS A 46 -7.05 -1.80 5.20
N PRO A 47 -6.35 -1.10 6.12
CA PRO A 47 -6.50 -1.33 7.55
C PRO A 47 -7.89 -0.91 8.06
N GLU A 48 -8.59 -0.04 7.34
CA GLU A 48 -9.89 0.49 7.72
C GLU A 48 -11.02 -0.51 7.46
N CYS A 49 -10.96 -1.26 6.35
CA CYS A 49 -11.93 -2.29 6.04
C CYS A 49 -11.38 -3.72 6.18
N GLN A 50 -10.11 -3.87 6.57
CA GLN A 50 -9.39 -5.15 6.73
C GLN A 50 -9.57 -6.06 5.51
N GLY A 51 -9.39 -5.51 4.31
CA GLY A 51 -9.57 -6.27 3.05
C GLY A 51 -11.02 -6.53 2.63
N LYS A 52 -12.03 -6.02 3.34
CA LYS A 52 -13.46 -6.22 2.97
C LYS A 52 -13.91 -5.32 1.82
N GLY A 53 -13.37 -4.11 1.73
CA GLY A 53 -13.74 -3.09 0.74
C GLY A 53 -14.92 -2.20 1.15
N TYR A 54 -15.56 -2.49 2.28
CA TYR A 54 -16.65 -1.70 2.85
C TYR A 54 -16.52 -1.65 4.38
N ILE A 55 -17.06 -0.60 4.98
CA ILE A 55 -17.16 -0.41 6.43
C ILE A 55 -18.63 -0.42 6.83
N THR A 56 -18.92 -0.96 8.00
CA THR A 56 -20.26 -0.89 8.58
C THR A 56 -20.37 0.39 9.40
N GLN A 57 -21.14 1.37 8.92
CA GLN A 57 -21.55 2.51 9.73
C GLN A 57 -22.80 2.14 10.54
N VAL A 58 -22.75 2.43 11.83
CA VAL A 58 -23.86 2.24 12.78
C VAL A 58 -24.47 3.57 13.19
#